data_AF-A0A962ATX1-F1
#
_entry.id   AF-A0A962ATX1-F1
#
_cell.length_a   1.000
_cell.length_b   1.000
_cell.length_c   1.000
_cell.angle_alpha   90.00
_cell.angle_beta   90.00
_cell.angle_gamma   90.00
#
_symmetry.space_group_name_H-M   'P 1'
#
loop_
_entity.id
_entity.type
_entity.pdbx_description
1 polymer ?
#
loop_
_entity_poly.entity_id
_entity_poly.type
_entity_poly.pdbx_seq_one_letter_code
_entity_poly.pdbx_strand_id
1 'polypeptide(L)' 'LSTVVNADEIIVLDQGRIVERGRHEELLEHGRVYAGMWNRQREVHDAEEALRRAAEEEGQSVRVNIEA' A
#
# COMPACT_ATOMS: atom_id res chain seq x y z
N LEU A 1 5.04 -3.68 4.03
CA LEU A 1 4.63 -4.41 2.80
C LEU A 1 5.76 -5.19 2.09
N SER A 2 7.06 -5.03 2.43
CA SER A 2 8.18 -5.64 1.68
C SER A 2 8.21 -7.16 1.58
N THR A 3 7.62 -7.90 2.52
CA THR A 3 7.78 -9.37 2.59
C THR A 3 7.13 -10.08 1.40
N VAL A 4 6.03 -9.54 0.87
CA VAL A 4 5.32 -10.12 -0.29
C VAL A 4 5.96 -9.71 -1.61
N VAL A 5 6.53 -8.50 -1.67
CA VAL A 5 7.20 -7.97 -2.87
C VAL A 5 8.45 -8.78 -3.21
N ASN A 6 9.16 -9.24 -2.19
CA ASN A 6 10.41 -10.00 -2.34
C ASN A 6 10.21 -11.51 -2.44
N ALA A 7 8.98 -11.98 -2.63
CA ALA A 7 8.71 -13.41 -2.78
C ALA A 7 9.20 -13.91 -4.14
N ASP A 8 9.82 -15.09 -4.16
CA ASP A 8 10.25 -15.76 -5.38
C ASP A 8 9.06 -16.15 -6.27
N GLU A 9 7.91 -16.46 -5.65
CA GLU A 9 6.66 -16.75 -6.34
C GLU A 9 5.46 -16.27 -5.51
N ILE A 10 4.51 -15.63 -6.19
CA ILE A 10 3.24 -15.16 -5.64
C ILE A 10 2.12 -15.94 -6.31
N ILE A 11 1.22 -16.51 -5.51
CA ILE A 11 0.03 -17.23 -5.96
C ILE A 11 -1.21 -16.43 -5.58
N VAL A 12 -2.02 -16.07 -6.58
CA VAL A 12 -3.30 -15.39 -6.36
C VAL A 12 -4.41 -16.43 -6.39
N LEU A 13 -5.17 -16.49 -5.30
CA LEU A 13 -6.32 -17.38 -5.15
C LEU A 13 -7.62 -16.60 -5.26
N ASP A 14 -8.55 -17.10 -6.05
CA ASP A 14 -9.94 -16.64 -6.08
C ASP A 14 -10.88 -17.85 -6.05
N GLN A 15 -11.86 -17.84 -5.14
CA GLN A 15 -12.82 -18.92 -4.92
C GLN A 15 -12.18 -20.33 -4.83
N GLY A 16 -11.01 -20.42 -4.18
CA GLY A 16 -10.27 -21.69 -4.03
C GLY A 16 -9.54 -22.17 -5.30
N ARG A 17 -9.42 -21.33 -6.33
CA ARG A 17 -8.67 -21.61 -7.56
C ARG A 17 -7.51 -20.64 -7.71
N ILE A 18 -6.41 -21.13 -8.27
CA ILE A 18 -5.28 -20.27 -8.64
C ILE A 18 -5.66 -19.54 -9.93
N VAL A 19 -5.79 -18.21 -9.83
CA VAL A 19 -6.08 -17.35 -10.98
C VAL A 19 -4.83 -16.75 -11.58
N GLU A 20 -3.77 -16.53 -10.77
CA GLU A 20 -2.50 -16.00 -11.24
C GLU A 20 -1.31 -16.55 -10.44
N ARG A 21 -0.16 -16.62 -11.09
CA ARG A 21 1.13 -17.02 -10.51
C ARG A 21 2.28 -16.28 -11.19
N GLY A 22 3.30 -15.90 -10.44
CA GLY A 22 4.50 -15.25 -10.95
C GLY A 22 5.19 -14.40 -9.89
N ARG A 23 6.22 -13.66 -10.29
CA ARG A 23 6.85 -12.66 -9.41
C ARG A 23 6.01 -11.39 -9.32
N HIS A 24 6.29 -10.58 -8.31
CA HIS A 24 5.65 -9.28 -8.10
C HIS A 24 5.61 -8.40 -9.37
N GLU A 25 6.77 -8.21 -10.00
CA GLU A 25 6.93 -7.36 -11.19
C GLU A 25 6.08 -7.88 -12.36
N GLU A 26 6.12 -9.19 -12.59
CA GLU A 26 5.36 -9.84 -13.66
C GLU A 26 3.86 -9.65 -13.42
N LEU A 27 3.36 -9.92 -12.22
CA LEU A 27 1.94 -9.78 -11.90
C LEU A 27 1.45 -8.33 -11.98
N LEU A 28 2.31 -7.35 -11.71
CA LEU A 28 2.01 -5.93 -11.91
C LEU A 28 1.91 -5.56 -13.38
N GLU A 29 2.84 -6.02 -14.22
CA GLU A 29 2.82 -5.78 -15.66
C GLU A 29 1.57 -6.37 -16.34
N HIS A 30 1.13 -7.54 -15.89
CA HIS A 30 -0.10 -8.15 -16.41
C HIS A 30 -1.37 -7.35 -16.07
N GLY A 31 -1.33 -6.50 -15.04
CA GLY A 31 -2.43 -5.58 -14.71
C GLY A 31 -3.74 -6.27 -14.29
N ARG A 32 -3.68 -7.53 -13.83
CA ARG A 32 -4.85 -8.33 -13.46
C ARG A 32 -5.20 -8.20 -11.97
N VAL A 33 -5.71 -9.26 -11.34
CA VAL A 33 -6.29 -9.26 -9.99
C VAL A 33 -5.26 -8.82 -8.95
N TYR A 34 -4.04 -9.35 -9.04
CA TYR A 34 -2.95 -8.96 -8.15
C TYR A 34 -2.68 -7.45 -8.18
N ALA A 35 -2.50 -6.89 -9.38
CA ALA A 35 -2.18 -5.49 -9.58
C ALA A 35 -3.28 -4.56 -9.05
N GLY A 36 -4.54 -4.90 -9.32
CA GLY A 36 -5.68 -4.15 -8.79
C GLY A 36 -5.74 -4.15 -7.26
N MET A 37 -5.49 -5.30 -6.62
CA MET A 37 -5.43 -5.40 -5.16
C MET A 37 -4.27 -4.58 -4.59
N TRP A 38 -3.09 -4.70 -5.21
CA TRP A 38 -1.89 -3.99 -4.80
C TRP A 38 -2.04 -2.47 -4.88
N ASN A 39 -2.57 -1.96 -5.99
CA ASN A 39 -2.76 -0.52 -6.18
C ASN A 39 -3.73 0.06 -5.14
N ARG A 40 -4.84 -0.64 -4.86
CA ARG A 40 -5.79 -0.21 -3.82
C ARG A 40 -5.13 -0.19 -2.44
N GLN A 41 -4.32 -1.20 -2.12
CA GLN A 41 -3.62 -1.24 -0.84
C GLN A 41 -2.58 -0.12 -0.70
N ARG A 42 -1.90 0.23 -1.80
CA ARG A 42 -0.99 1.38 -1.84
C ARG A 42 -1.73 2.70 -1.65
N GLU A 43 -2.84 2.93 -2.34
CA GLU A 43 -3.64 4.15 -2.21
C GLU A 43 -4.11 4.37 -0.77
N VAL A 44 -4.56 3.30 -0.09
CA VAL A 44 -4.95 3.38 1.32
C VAL A 44 -3.77 3.74 2.20
N HIS A 45 -2.61 3.10 1.99
CA HIS A 45 -1.41 3.37 2.78
C HIS A 45 -0.92 4.81 2.60
N ASP A 46 -0.86 5.29 1.36
CA ASP A 46 -0.40 6.64 1.02
C ASP A 46 -1.37 7.69 1.60
N ALA A 47 -2.68 7.42 1.59
CA ALA A 47 -3.69 8.30 2.20
C ALA A 47 -3.59 8.34 3.73
N GLU A 48 -3.38 7.20 4.38
CA GLU A 48 -3.17 7.13 5.84
C GLU A 48 -1.91 7.91 6.25
N GLU A 49 -0.83 7.79 5.49
CA GLU A 49 0.41 8.50 5.76
C GLU A 49 0.27 10.01 5.55
N ALA A 50 -0.41 10.43 4.48
CA ALA A 50 -0.71 11.84 4.22
C ALA A 50 -1.54 12.47 5.35
N LEU A 51 -2.59 11.77 5.82
CA LEU A 51 -3.41 12.23 6.93
C LEU A 51 -2.60 12.35 8.22
N ARG A 52 -1.72 11.37 8.49
CA ARG A 52 -0.85 11.39 9.66
C ARG A 52 0.12 12.57 9.63
N ARG A 53 0.75 12.85 8.48
CA ARG A 53 1.65 14.01 8.33
C ARG A 53 0.91 15.34 8.53
N ALA A 54 -0.28 15.49 7.95
CA ALA A 54 -1.10 16.69 8.12
C ALA A 54 -1.49 16.92 9.59
N ALA A 55 -1.87 15.85 10.30
CA ALA A 55 -2.20 15.93 11.73
C ALA A 55 -0.98 16.27 12.61
N GLU A 56 0.20 15.77 12.24
CA GLU A 56 1.46 16.11 12.92
C GLU A 56 1.84 17.59 12.72
N GLU A 57 1.66 18.14 11.51
CA GLU A 57 1.91 19.55 11.20
C GLU A 57 0.94 20.51 11.93
N GLU A 58 -0.36 20.18 11.98
CA GLU A 58 -1.35 20.97 12.73
C GLU A 58 -1.06 20.97 14.24
N GLY A 59 -0.72 19.81 14.81
CA GLY A 59 -0.38 19.69 16.23
C GLY A 59 0.92 20.41 16.63
N GLN A 60 1.84 20.57 15.69
CA GLN A 60 3.12 21.27 15.90
C GLN A 60 2.95 22.80 15.82
N SER A 61 2.03 23.30 14.96
CA SER A 61 1.69 24.72 14.89
C SER A 61 0.96 25.23 16.14
N VAL A 62 0.04 24.43 16.70
CA VAL A 62 -0.68 24.78 17.95
C VAL A 62 0.28 24.89 19.14
N ARG A 63 1.31 24.03 19.21
CA ARG A 63 2.26 24.05 20.33
C ARG A 63 3.20 25.26 20.32
N VAL A 64 3.56 25.77 19.13
CA VAL A 64 4.43 26.95 18.97
C VAL A 64 3.70 28.26 19.29
N ASN A 65 2.38 28.32 19.07
CA ASN A 65 1.60 29.56 19.25
C ASN A 65 1.17 29.84 20.71
N ILE A 66 1.36 28.90 21.64
CA ILE A 66 0.93 29.05 23.05
C ILE A 66 2.08 29.52 23.95
N GLU A 67 3.33 29.53 23.47
CA GLU A 67 4.52 29.94 24.25
C GLU A 67 4.99 31.39 23.98
N ALA A 68 4.13 32.28 23.46
CA ALA A 68 4.46 33.69 23.18
C ALA A 68 3.75 34.69 24.11
#